data_AF-A0A1Q9NSP0-F1
#
_entry.id   AF-A0A1Q9NSP0-F1
#
_cell.length_a   1.000
_cell.length_b   1.000
_cell.length_c   1.000
_cell.angle_alpha   90.00
_cell.angle_beta   90.00
_cell.angle_gamma   90.00
#
_symmetry.space_group_name_H-M   'P 1'
#
loop_
_entity.id
_entity.type
_entity.pdbx_description
1 polymer ?
#
loop_
_entity_poly.entity_id
_entity_poly.type
_entity_poly.pdbx_seq_one_letter_code
_entity_poly.pdbx_strand_id
1 'polypeptide(L)'
;MEDRANENDSKKKSKLESIKNHFSNAVEEELSDDILIADIGASIFLIVVNGLLGWLFIAHQTSSTGFFTSKFSTFEMVMLYGILIYWITTSVLILLGQKNPSRDLDSYGGLFFAAFATVWLFLVFPFEFTYLTDVIPAFLRFLLQWISNEIALVILVLIFILQLVAGVYALIQRLYVRKARVQKI
;
A
#
# COMPACT_ATOMS: atom_id res chain seq x y z
N MET A 1 0.06 -21.64 41.12
CA MET A 1 0.50 -20.41 40.42
C MET A 1 1.63 -20.70 39.44
N GLU A 2 2.54 -21.63 39.75
CA GLU A 2 3.67 -22.06 38.90
C GLU A 2 3.25 -22.69 37.56
N ASP A 3 2.21 -23.53 37.54
CA ASP A 3 1.71 -24.16 36.30
C ASP A 3 1.22 -23.16 35.24
N ARG A 4 0.62 -22.05 35.67
CA ARG A 4 0.15 -20.99 34.77
C ARG A 4 1.30 -20.16 34.17
N ALA A 5 2.42 -20.06 34.87
CA ALA A 5 3.61 -19.39 34.35
C ALA A 5 4.30 -20.24 33.26
N ASN A 6 4.38 -21.56 33.47
CA ASN A 6 4.96 -22.50 32.50
C ASN A 6 4.10 -22.64 31.22
N GLU A 7 2.77 -22.62 31.35
CA GLU A 7 1.87 -22.66 30.18
C GLU A 7 2.00 -21.41 29.30
N ASN A 8 2.11 -20.23 29.91
CA ASN A 8 2.30 -18.96 29.19
C ASN A 8 3.67 -18.88 28.48
N ASP A 9 4.72 -19.39 29.10
CA ASP A 9 6.06 -19.43 28.47
C ASP A 9 6.09 -20.39 27.27
N SER A 10 5.47 -21.57 27.39
CA SER A 10 5.34 -22.53 26.30
C SER A 10 4.57 -21.95 25.10
N LYS A 11 3.42 -21.31 25.35
CA LYS A 11 2.63 -20.64 24.29
C LYS A 11 3.42 -19.52 23.60
N LYS A 12 4.20 -18.75 24.36
CA LYS A 12 5.03 -17.67 23.82
C LYS A 12 6.15 -18.21 22.92
N LYS A 13 6.84 -19.28 23.34
CA LYS A 13 7.89 -19.95 22.55
C LYS A 13 7.34 -20.54 21.26
N SER A 14 6.24 -21.28 21.33
CA SER A 14 5.57 -21.84 20.14
C SER A 14 5.15 -20.76 19.15
N LYS A 15 4.58 -19.64 19.62
CA LYS A 15 4.23 -18.50 18.76
C LYS A 15 5.45 -17.86 18.11
N LEU A 16 6.55 -17.72 18.85
CA LEU A 16 7.80 -17.15 18.33
C LEU A 16 8.40 -18.04 17.23
N GLU A 17 8.41 -19.36 17.43
CA GLU A 17 8.88 -20.32 16.42
C GLU A 17 8.02 -20.28 15.16
N SER A 18 6.69 -20.22 15.30
CA SER A 18 5.78 -20.08 14.16
C SER A 18 6.06 -18.81 13.35
N ILE A 19 6.26 -17.67 14.01
CA ILE A 19 6.61 -16.40 13.32
C ILE A 19 7.96 -16.51 12.62
N LYS A 20 8.97 -17.10 13.29
CA LYS A 20 10.30 -17.28 12.71
C LYS A 20 10.27 -18.17 11.48
N ASN A 21 9.55 -19.28 11.54
CA ASN A 21 9.42 -20.21 10.42
C ASN A 21 8.67 -19.56 9.26
N HIS A 22 7.58 -18.83 9.53
CA HIS A 22 6.85 -18.10 8.50
C HIS A 22 7.72 -17.04 7.81
N PHE A 23 8.50 -16.27 8.58
CA PHE A 23 9.42 -15.28 8.03
C PHE A 23 10.55 -15.93 7.22
N SER A 24 11.12 -17.04 7.68
CA SER A 24 12.16 -17.78 6.93
C SER A 24 11.62 -18.25 5.57
N ASN A 25 10.42 -18.84 5.56
CA ASN A 25 9.76 -19.28 4.34
C ASN A 25 9.53 -18.11 3.38
N ALA A 26 9.08 -16.95 3.88
CA ALA A 26 8.90 -15.75 3.07
C ALA A 26 10.22 -15.21 2.49
N VAL A 27 11.34 -15.35 3.20
CA VAL A 27 12.67 -14.99 2.68
C VAL A 27 13.13 -15.99 1.60
N GLU A 28 12.86 -17.28 1.78
CA GLU A 28 13.19 -18.33 0.81
C GLU A 28 12.37 -18.23 -0.49
N GLU A 29 11.07 -17.90 -0.37
CA GLU A 29 10.20 -17.61 -1.51
C GLU A 29 10.61 -16.33 -2.25
N GLU A 30 11.13 -15.33 -1.54
CA GLU A 30 11.64 -14.10 -2.16
C GLU A 30 13.06 -14.29 -2.74
N LEU A 31 13.74 -15.37 -2.36
CA LEU A 31 15.00 -15.80 -2.97
C LEU A 31 14.77 -16.52 -4.30
N SER A 32 13.60 -17.13 -4.52
CA SER A 32 13.24 -17.59 -5.85
C SER A 32 12.91 -16.38 -6.72
N ASP A 33 13.48 -16.33 -7.92
CA ASP A 33 13.13 -15.32 -8.92
C ASP A 33 11.80 -15.65 -9.61
N ASP A 34 11.09 -16.68 -9.14
CA ASP A 34 9.78 -17.07 -9.62
C ASP A 34 8.74 -16.00 -9.28
N ILE A 35 7.88 -15.72 -10.26
CA ILE A 35 6.73 -14.83 -10.11
C ILE A 35 5.48 -15.70 -10.01
N LEU A 36 4.75 -15.56 -8.91
CA LEU A 36 3.53 -16.32 -8.70
C LEU A 36 2.39 -15.75 -9.54
N ILE A 37 1.46 -16.61 -9.97
CA ILE A 37 0.22 -16.18 -10.65
C ILE A 37 -0.56 -15.19 -9.77
N ALA A 38 -0.51 -15.38 -8.44
CA ALA A 38 -1.10 -14.46 -7.48
C ALA A 38 -0.49 -13.05 -7.56
N ASP A 39 0.82 -12.93 -7.74
CA ASP A 39 1.51 -11.63 -7.89
C ASP A 39 1.08 -10.92 -9.18
N ILE A 40 0.92 -11.68 -10.27
CA ILE A 40 0.42 -11.15 -11.54
C ILE A 40 -1.01 -10.64 -11.37
N GLY A 41 -1.89 -11.44 -10.76
CA GLY A 41 -3.28 -11.06 -10.51
C GLY A 41 -3.39 -9.81 -9.65
N ALA A 42 -2.61 -9.73 -8.56
CA ALA A 42 -2.54 -8.56 -7.70
C ALA A 42 -2.02 -7.32 -8.44
N SER A 43 -1.00 -7.48 -9.28
CA SER A 43 -0.41 -6.39 -10.08
C SER A 43 -1.41 -5.82 -11.09
N ILE A 44 -2.14 -6.67 -11.81
CA ILE A 44 -3.19 -6.23 -12.74
C ILE A 44 -4.28 -5.47 -11.98
N PHE A 45 -4.74 -6.02 -10.85
CA PHE A 45 -5.75 -5.38 -10.02
C PHE A 45 -5.29 -3.99 -9.55
N LEU A 46 -4.05 -3.86 -9.04
CA LEU A 46 -3.50 -2.59 -8.57
C LEU A 46 -3.39 -1.57 -9.70
N ILE A 47 -2.96 -1.96 -10.90
CA ILE A 47 -2.90 -1.07 -12.06
C ILE A 47 -4.28 -0.55 -12.42
N VAL A 48 -5.28 -1.44 -12.51
CA VAL A 48 -6.64 -1.06 -12.87
C VAL A 48 -7.25 -0.13 -11.83
N VAL A 49 -7.18 -0.48 -10.54
CA VAL A 49 -7.75 0.34 -9.46
C VAL A 49 -7.09 1.70 -9.36
N ASN A 50 -5.74 1.77 -9.36
CA ASN A 50 -5.04 3.05 -9.27
C ASN A 50 -5.21 3.88 -10.54
N GLY A 51 -5.33 3.25 -11.71
CA GLY A 51 -5.66 3.92 -12.97
C GLY A 51 -7.05 4.53 -12.95
N LEU A 52 -8.05 3.80 -12.46
CA LEU A 52 -9.42 4.29 -12.30
C LEU A 52 -9.50 5.43 -11.27
N LEU A 53 -8.79 5.33 -10.15
CA LEU A 53 -8.69 6.42 -9.16
C LEU A 53 -8.01 7.65 -9.77
N GLY A 54 -6.91 7.47 -10.50
CA GLY A 54 -6.23 8.56 -11.19
C GLY A 54 -7.15 9.26 -12.18
N TRP A 55 -7.89 8.50 -12.98
CA TRP A 55 -8.93 9.02 -13.87
C TRP A 55 -10.01 9.80 -13.13
N LEU A 56 -10.55 9.24 -12.04
CA LEU A 56 -11.58 9.87 -11.20
C LEU A 56 -11.11 11.24 -10.67
N PHE A 57 -9.89 11.30 -10.13
CA PHE A 57 -9.30 12.52 -9.62
C PHE A 57 -9.05 13.54 -10.74
N ILE A 58 -8.50 13.13 -11.89
CA ILE A 58 -8.34 14.03 -13.02
C ILE A 58 -9.70 14.58 -13.49
N ALA A 59 -10.74 13.75 -13.54
CA ALA A 59 -12.09 14.18 -13.92
C ALA A 59 -12.67 15.23 -12.95
N HIS A 60 -12.42 15.08 -11.65
CA HIS A 60 -12.80 16.09 -10.66
C HIS A 60 -12.06 17.41 -10.84
N GLN A 61 -10.77 17.36 -11.18
CA GLN A 61 -9.98 18.56 -11.45
C GLN A 61 -10.46 19.29 -12.72
N THR A 62 -10.70 18.56 -13.80
CA THR A 62 -11.11 19.17 -15.09
C THR A 62 -12.55 19.67 -15.06
N SER A 63 -13.42 19.02 -14.28
CA SER A 63 -14.83 19.40 -14.16
C SER A 63 -15.11 20.40 -13.02
N SER A 64 -14.10 20.74 -12.21
CA SER A 64 -14.22 21.69 -11.10
C SER A 64 -15.41 21.42 -10.17
N THR A 65 -15.65 20.16 -9.81
CA THR A 65 -16.86 19.76 -9.06
C THR A 65 -16.89 20.25 -7.60
N GLY A 66 -15.76 20.76 -7.09
CA GLY A 66 -15.59 21.11 -5.68
C GLY A 66 -14.96 20.01 -4.83
N PHE A 67 -14.70 18.81 -5.39
CA PHE A 67 -14.05 17.71 -4.68
C PHE A 67 -12.65 18.09 -4.15
N PHE A 68 -11.88 18.85 -4.94
CA PHE A 68 -10.62 19.42 -4.47
C PHE A 68 -10.84 20.82 -3.92
N THR A 69 -10.49 21.00 -2.66
CA THR A 69 -10.58 22.30 -1.98
C THR A 69 -9.46 23.24 -2.40
N SER A 70 -9.51 24.51 -1.96
CA SER A 70 -8.44 25.49 -2.19
C SER A 70 -7.09 25.11 -1.56
N LYS A 71 -7.07 24.13 -0.65
CA LYS A 71 -5.82 23.59 -0.07
C LYS A 71 -5.11 22.60 -1.00
N PHE A 72 -5.76 22.14 -2.07
CA PHE A 72 -5.17 21.21 -3.03
C PHE A 72 -4.22 21.94 -3.99
N SER A 73 -2.97 22.12 -3.58
CA SER A 73 -1.94 22.76 -4.39
C SER A 73 -1.11 21.73 -5.17
N THR A 74 -0.09 22.20 -5.89
CA THR A 74 0.87 21.35 -6.60
C THR A 74 1.53 20.32 -5.66
N PHE A 75 1.78 20.67 -4.40
CA PHE A 75 2.40 19.75 -3.47
C PHE A 75 1.47 18.58 -3.12
N GLU A 76 0.20 18.86 -2.83
CA GLU A 76 -0.82 17.84 -2.58
C GLU A 76 -1.06 16.96 -3.82
N MET A 77 -0.98 17.54 -5.03
CA MET A 77 -1.03 16.76 -6.28
C MET A 77 0.14 15.76 -6.35
N VAL A 78 1.37 16.19 -6.04
CA VAL A 78 2.53 15.29 -6.01
C VAL A 78 2.34 14.17 -4.99
N MET A 79 1.79 14.47 -3.81
CA MET A 79 1.51 13.45 -2.80
C MET A 79 0.45 12.46 -3.28
N LEU A 80 -0.68 12.94 -3.82
CA LEU A 80 -1.78 12.08 -4.27
C LEU A 80 -1.39 11.25 -5.50
N TYR A 81 -0.96 11.90 -6.58
CA TYR A 81 -0.63 11.23 -7.83
C TYR A 81 0.67 10.42 -7.71
N GLY A 82 1.61 10.86 -6.87
CA GLY A 82 2.83 10.10 -6.58
C GLY A 82 2.51 8.72 -5.99
N ILE A 83 1.55 8.62 -5.06
CA ILE A 83 1.11 7.32 -4.51
C ILE A 83 0.56 6.42 -5.62
N LEU A 84 -0.31 6.95 -6.49
CA LEU A 84 -0.91 6.17 -7.58
C LEU A 84 0.14 5.69 -8.58
N ILE A 85 1.04 6.58 -8.98
CA ILE A 85 2.15 6.28 -9.91
C ILE A 85 3.09 5.24 -9.29
N TYR A 86 3.39 5.36 -7.99
CA TYR A 86 4.17 4.37 -7.26
C TYR A 86 3.55 2.96 -7.38
N TRP A 87 2.27 2.80 -7.03
CA TRP A 87 1.59 1.49 -7.09
C TRP A 87 1.52 0.92 -8.51
N ILE A 88 1.28 1.77 -9.51
CA ILE A 88 1.30 1.36 -10.91
C ILE A 88 2.71 0.91 -11.31
N THR A 89 3.74 1.66 -10.94
CA THR A 89 5.13 1.38 -11.31
C THR A 89 5.60 0.04 -10.74
N THR A 90 5.39 -0.21 -9.44
CA THR A 90 5.78 -1.49 -8.82
C THR A 90 5.05 -2.67 -9.47
N SER A 91 3.77 -2.51 -9.82
CA SER A 91 2.97 -3.54 -10.48
C SER A 91 3.43 -3.79 -11.93
N VAL A 92 3.77 -2.75 -12.69
CA VAL A 92 4.31 -2.88 -14.05
C VAL A 92 5.65 -3.62 -14.03
N LEU A 93 6.52 -3.32 -13.07
CA LEU A 93 7.79 -4.03 -12.92
C LEU A 93 7.58 -5.53 -12.71
N ILE A 94 6.62 -5.94 -11.88
CA ILE A 94 6.26 -7.36 -11.70
C ILE A 94 5.80 -7.99 -13.02
N LEU A 95 4.92 -7.32 -13.77
CA LEU A 95 4.45 -7.83 -15.07
C LEU A 95 5.55 -7.94 -16.13
N LEU A 96 6.61 -7.12 -16.01
CA LEU A 96 7.80 -7.19 -16.87
C LEU A 96 8.84 -8.23 -16.42
N GLY A 97 8.53 -9.05 -15.42
CA GLY A 97 9.49 -10.02 -14.88
C GLY A 97 10.49 -9.41 -13.89
N GLN A 98 10.36 -8.13 -13.54
CA GLN A 98 11.30 -7.37 -12.72
C GLN A 98 10.90 -7.36 -11.24
N LYS A 99 10.75 -8.56 -10.65
CA LYS A 99 10.43 -8.76 -9.22
C LYS A 99 11.41 -8.02 -8.30
N ASN A 100 12.71 -8.16 -8.57
CA ASN A 100 13.76 -7.58 -7.73
C ASN A 100 13.72 -6.03 -7.68
N PRO A 101 13.67 -5.31 -8.81
CA PRO A 101 13.46 -3.86 -8.82
C PRO A 101 12.16 -3.41 -8.14
N SER A 102 11.03 -4.10 -8.38
CA SER A 102 9.76 -3.80 -7.70
C SER A 102 9.90 -3.84 -6.18
N ARG A 103 10.56 -4.88 -5.66
CA ARG A 103 10.75 -5.10 -4.22
C ARG A 103 11.74 -4.12 -3.60
N ASP A 104 12.78 -3.73 -4.34
CA ASP A 104 13.68 -2.65 -3.92
C ASP A 104 12.92 -1.32 -3.83
N LEU A 105 12.05 -1.04 -4.80
CA LEU A 105 11.25 0.17 -4.84
C LEU A 105 10.27 0.22 -3.67
N ASP A 106 9.59 -0.89 -3.35
CA ASP A 106 8.74 -0.99 -2.15
C ASP A 106 9.54 -0.78 -0.85
N SER A 107 10.73 -1.39 -0.76
CA SER A 107 11.52 -1.45 0.49
C SER A 107 12.31 -0.17 0.80
N TYR A 108 12.82 0.52 -0.20
CA TYR A 108 13.78 1.63 -0.02
C TYR A 108 13.21 3.02 -0.25
N GLY A 109 11.94 3.15 -0.63
CA GLY A 109 11.36 4.48 -0.82
C GLY A 109 9.87 4.52 -1.05
N GLY A 110 9.31 3.59 -1.84
CA GLY A 110 7.92 3.61 -2.29
C GLY A 110 6.92 3.60 -1.13
N LEU A 111 7.01 2.61 -0.24
CA LEU A 111 6.09 2.50 0.90
C LEU A 111 6.26 3.62 1.92
N PHE A 112 7.50 4.09 2.14
CA PHE A 112 7.76 5.21 3.05
C PHE A 112 7.28 6.55 2.48
N PHE A 113 7.48 6.77 1.18
CA PHE A 113 6.93 7.91 0.47
C PHE A 113 5.41 7.90 0.54
N ALA A 114 4.78 6.75 0.25
CA ALA A 114 3.34 6.62 0.30
C ALA A 114 2.82 6.91 1.73
N ALA A 115 3.50 6.41 2.77
CA ALA A 115 3.09 6.62 4.16
C ALA A 115 3.19 8.10 4.54
N PHE A 116 4.29 8.75 4.17
CA PHE A 116 4.49 10.19 4.36
C PHE A 116 3.42 11.01 3.61
N ALA A 117 3.18 10.71 2.34
CA ALA A 117 2.18 11.37 1.51
C ALA A 117 0.76 11.18 2.08
N THR A 118 0.43 9.99 2.58
CA THR A 118 -0.85 9.70 3.20
C THR A 118 -1.05 10.53 4.47
N VAL A 119 -0.03 10.64 5.34
CA VAL A 119 -0.10 11.50 6.54
C VAL A 119 -0.24 12.97 6.15
N TRP A 120 0.50 13.43 5.15
CA TRP A 120 0.37 14.81 4.67
C TRP A 120 -1.05 15.11 4.20
N LEU A 121 -1.61 14.24 3.34
CA LEU A 121 -2.97 14.37 2.84
C LEU A 121 -4.02 14.26 3.96
N PHE A 122 -3.75 13.48 5.00
CA PHE A 122 -4.60 13.44 6.20
C PHE A 122 -4.57 14.76 6.98
N LEU A 123 -3.39 15.36 7.15
CA LEU A 123 -3.24 16.61 7.92
C LEU A 123 -3.82 17.83 7.18
N VAL A 124 -3.58 17.93 5.87
CA VAL A 124 -4.13 19.04 5.05
C VAL A 124 -5.61 18.82 4.76
N PHE A 125 -5.99 17.56 4.54
CA PHE A 125 -7.28 17.07 4.08
C PHE A 125 -7.88 17.96 2.98
N PRO A 126 -7.31 17.93 1.77
CA PRO A 126 -7.68 18.83 0.69
C PRO A 126 -8.93 18.37 -0.09
N PHE A 127 -9.73 17.44 0.45
CA PHE A 127 -10.83 16.77 -0.23
C PHE A 127 -12.19 17.12 0.35
N GLU A 128 -13.23 17.15 -0.49
CA GLU A 128 -14.64 17.29 -0.11
C GLU A 128 -15.45 16.15 -0.73
N PHE A 129 -15.65 15.09 0.05
CA PHE A 129 -16.25 13.83 -0.39
C PHE A 129 -17.74 13.93 -0.74
N THR A 130 -18.41 15.02 -0.33
CA THR A 130 -19.75 15.35 -0.81
C THR A 130 -19.85 15.32 -2.34
N TYR A 131 -18.78 15.73 -3.03
CA TYR A 131 -18.73 15.82 -4.49
C TYR A 131 -18.13 14.57 -5.16
N LEU A 132 -17.73 13.52 -4.41
CA LEU A 132 -17.01 12.35 -4.95
C LEU A 132 -17.77 11.65 -6.09
N THR A 133 -19.10 11.69 -6.08
CA THR A 133 -19.91 10.97 -7.07
C THR A 133 -20.32 11.78 -8.29
N ASP A 134 -19.88 13.04 -8.37
CA ASP A 134 -20.37 13.97 -9.39
C ASP A 134 -19.89 13.62 -10.81
N VAL A 135 -18.70 13.02 -10.92
CA VAL A 135 -18.09 12.65 -12.20
C VAL A 135 -18.47 11.25 -12.68
N ILE A 136 -19.24 10.50 -11.89
CA ILE A 136 -19.66 9.13 -12.24
C ILE A 136 -21.15 9.07 -12.64
N PRO A 137 -21.51 8.17 -13.57
CA PRO A 137 -22.90 7.93 -13.96
C PRO A 137 -23.79 7.58 -12.76
N ALA A 138 -25.06 8.02 -12.81
CA ALA A 138 -26.02 7.83 -11.72
C ALA A 138 -26.10 6.37 -11.21
N PHE A 139 -26.06 5.40 -12.13
CA PHE A 139 -26.14 3.97 -11.79
C PHE A 139 -24.92 3.43 -11.05
N LEU A 140 -23.77 4.12 -11.05
CA LEU A 140 -22.56 3.74 -10.32
C LEU A 140 -22.40 4.49 -8.99
N ARG A 141 -23.20 5.54 -8.75
CA ARG A 141 -23.08 6.39 -7.55
C ARG A 141 -23.20 5.61 -6.25
N PHE A 142 -24.02 4.55 -6.23
CA PHE A 142 -24.19 3.72 -5.05
C PHE A 142 -22.88 3.11 -4.52
N LEU A 143 -21.87 2.91 -5.39
CA LEU A 143 -20.58 2.35 -5.00
C LEU A 143 -19.76 3.29 -4.11
N LEU A 144 -19.91 4.60 -4.28
CA LEU A 144 -19.04 5.61 -3.65
C LEU A 144 -19.82 6.62 -2.79
N GLN A 145 -21.14 6.76 -2.95
CA GLN A 145 -21.95 7.78 -2.26
C GLN A 145 -21.96 7.65 -0.74
N TRP A 146 -21.64 6.46 -0.22
CA TRP A 146 -21.61 6.20 1.22
C TRP A 146 -20.31 6.70 1.88
N ILE A 147 -19.32 7.13 1.09
CA ILE A 147 -18.04 7.61 1.59
C ILE A 147 -18.18 9.10 1.95
N SER A 148 -18.33 9.39 3.23
CA SER A 148 -18.29 10.76 3.78
C SER A 148 -16.85 11.21 4.08
N ASN A 149 -16.68 12.49 4.42
CA ASN A 149 -15.38 13.04 4.84
C ASN A 149 -14.81 12.29 6.06
N GLU A 150 -15.66 11.92 7.03
CA GLU A 150 -15.27 11.18 8.23
C GLU A 150 -14.79 9.77 7.87
N ILE A 151 -15.51 9.08 6.97
CA ILE A 151 -15.14 7.75 6.49
C ILE A 151 -13.80 7.82 5.75
N ALA A 152 -13.62 8.84 4.90
CA ALA A 152 -12.36 9.05 4.20
C ALA A 152 -11.18 9.29 5.14
N LEU A 153 -11.36 10.06 6.21
CA LEU A 153 -10.34 10.26 7.24
C LEU A 153 -9.96 8.94 7.92
N VAL A 154 -10.94 8.11 8.29
CA VAL A 154 -10.67 6.79 8.87
C VAL A 154 -9.91 5.90 7.89
N ILE A 155 -10.31 5.89 6.61
CA ILE A 155 -9.62 5.15 5.56
C ILE A 155 -8.16 5.61 5.42
N LEU A 156 -7.89 6.92 5.41
CA LEU A 156 -6.52 7.44 5.34
C LEU A 156 -5.66 6.98 6.52
N VAL A 157 -6.20 6.95 7.74
CA VAL A 157 -5.48 6.43 8.92
C VAL A 157 -5.18 4.94 8.77
N LEU A 158 -6.14 4.13 8.33
CA LEU A 158 -5.93 2.70 8.11
C LEU A 158 -4.88 2.43 7.02
N ILE A 159 -4.96 3.18 5.92
CA ILE A 159 -4.00 3.11 4.81
C ILE A 159 -2.60 3.49 5.29
N PHE A 160 -2.47 4.56 6.10
CA PHE A 160 -1.19 4.96 6.67
C PHE A 160 -0.57 3.84 7.53
N ILE A 161 -1.35 3.25 8.44
CA ILE A 161 -0.88 2.15 9.31
C ILE A 161 -0.44 0.96 8.46
N LEU A 162 -1.24 0.58 7.46
CA LEU A 162 -0.93 -0.53 6.56
C LEU A 162 0.40 -0.30 5.84
N GLN A 163 0.59 0.87 5.25
CA GLN A 163 1.81 1.20 4.51
C GLN A 163 3.04 1.26 5.41
N LEU A 164 2.89 1.77 6.65
CA LEU A 164 4.00 1.81 7.60
C LEU A 164 4.44 0.42 8.03
N VAL A 165 3.49 -0.45 8.38
CA VAL A 165 3.78 -1.85 8.76
C VAL A 165 4.37 -2.61 7.57
N ALA A 166 3.79 -2.46 6.38
CA ALA A 166 4.29 -3.08 5.15
C ALA A 166 5.70 -2.60 4.80
N GLY A 167 5.98 -1.29 4.95
CA GLY A 167 7.30 -0.71 4.67
C GLY A 167 8.38 -1.25 5.58
N VAL A 168 8.11 -1.34 6.89
CA VAL A 168 9.04 -1.94 7.85
C VAL A 168 9.26 -3.42 7.53
N TYR A 169 8.20 -4.17 7.27
CA TYR A 169 8.29 -5.59 6.94
C TYR A 169 9.10 -5.83 5.66
N ALA A 170 8.79 -5.10 4.58
CA ALA A 170 9.47 -5.18 3.29
C ALA A 170 10.96 -4.85 3.42
N LEU A 171 11.30 -3.79 4.15
CA LEU A 171 12.69 -3.42 4.41
C LEU A 171 13.46 -4.53 5.13
N ILE A 172 12.89 -5.09 6.21
CA ILE A 172 13.50 -6.18 6.95
C ILE A 172 13.68 -7.40 6.03
N GLN A 173 12.62 -7.84 5.35
CA GLN A 173 12.69 -8.98 4.43
C GLN A 173 13.78 -8.76 3.36
N ARG A 174 13.86 -7.57 2.78
CA ARG A 174 14.84 -7.25 1.74
C ARG A 174 16.28 -7.32 2.24
N LEU A 175 16.55 -6.85 3.46
CA LEU A 175 17.87 -6.97 4.07
C LEU A 175 18.28 -8.44 4.27
N TYR A 176 17.36 -9.31 4.68
CA TYR A 176 17.62 -10.74 4.85
C TYR A 176 17.83 -11.45 3.51
N VAL A 177 17.01 -11.16 2.49
CA VAL A 177 17.18 -11.70 1.13
C VAL A 177 18.53 -11.32 0.54
N ARG A 178 18.96 -10.05 0.69
CA ARG A 178 20.28 -9.60 0.24
C ARG A 178 21.42 -10.34 0.94
N LYS A 179 21.35 -10.49 2.27
CA LYS A 179 22.35 -11.26 3.03
C LYS A 179 22.42 -12.71 2.56
N ALA A 180 21.27 -13.37 2.38
CA ALA A 180 21.21 -14.75 1.93
C ALA A 180 21.75 -14.95 0.51
N ARG A 181 21.53 -13.99 -0.42
CA ARG A 181 22.13 -14.05 -1.76
C ARG A 181 23.65 -13.98 -1.74
N VAL A 182 24.22 -13.09 -0.91
CA VAL A 182 25.68 -12.97 -0.78
C VAL A 182 26.30 -14.25 -0.21
N GLN A 183 25.59 -14.97 0.67
CA GLN A 183 26.10 -16.23 1.24
C GLN A 183 25.98 -17.44 0.32
N LYS A 184 25.11 -17.39 -0.70
CA LYS A 184 24.94 -18.46 -1.70
C LYS A 184 25.91 -18.35 -2.88
N ILE A 185 26.59 -17.22 -3.03
CA ILE A 185 27.63 -16.94 -4.03
C ILE A 185 28.99 -17.22 -3.40
#